data_AF-A0A1B2QYP1-F1
#
_entry.id   AF-A0A1B2QYP1-F1
#
_cell.length_a   1.000
_cell.length_b   1.000
_cell.length_c   1.000
_cell.angle_alpha   90.00
_cell.angle_beta   90.00
_cell.angle_gamma   90.00
#
_symmetry.space_group_name_H-M   'P 1'
#
loop_
_entity.id
_entity.type
_entity.pdbx_description
1 polymer ?
#
loop_
_entity_poly.entity_id
_entity_poly.type
_entity_poly.pdbx_seq_one_letter_code
_entity_poly.pdbx_strand_id
1 'polypeptide(L)'
;MGKLLFWIIAVLVALTIARIVARAKARNGQAANATQKPRGRAAPRPVPAEQMVRCAHCGIHLPRSEAALIGGRTWCSQEHARLGEKS
;
A
#
# COMPACT_ATOMS: atom_id res chain seq x y z
N MET A 1 33.63 2.45 13.73
CA MET A 1 32.92 1.48 12.86
C MET A 1 31.43 1.82 12.65
N GLY A 2 30.97 3.07 12.82
CA GLY A 2 29.55 3.45 12.66
C GLY A 2 29.13 3.90 11.27
N LYS A 3 30.10 4.15 10.37
CA LYS A 3 29.84 4.70 9.03
C LYS A 3 29.04 3.74 8.16
N LEU A 4 29.42 2.46 8.21
CA LEU A 4 28.75 1.37 7.48
C LEU A 4 27.32 1.16 7.97
N LEU A 5 27.09 1.23 9.29
CA LEU A 5 25.73 1.15 9.85
C LEU A 5 24.86 2.32 9.38
N PHE A 6 25.42 3.53 9.31
CA PHE A 6 24.70 4.70 8.81
C PHE A 6 24.27 4.53 7.35
N TRP A 7 25.16 4.02 6.50
CA TRP A 7 24.85 3.73 5.10
C TRP A 7 23.85 2.57 4.95
N ILE A 8 23.95 1.51 5.75
CA ILE A 8 23.00 0.38 5.73
C ILE A 8 21.59 0.85 6.12
N ILE A 9 21.48 1.65 7.18
CA ILE A 9 20.20 2.20 7.62
C ILE A 9 19.64 3.16 6.55
N ALA A 10 20.47 4.03 5.98
CA ALA A 10 20.06 4.94 4.92
C ALA A 10 19.53 4.18 3.69
N VAL A 11 20.19 3.10 3.28
CA VAL A 11 19.75 2.24 2.17
C VAL A 11 18.43 1.54 2.51
N LEU A 12 18.29 0.97 3.71
CA LEU A 12 17.04 0.34 4.14
C LEU A 12 15.88 1.34 4.15
N VAL A 13 16.08 2.53 4.69
CA VAL A 13 15.07 3.60 4.69
C VAL A 13 14.72 3.99 3.26
N ALA A 14 15.71 4.23 2.38
CA ALA A 14 15.47 4.56 0.98
C ALA A 14 14.67 3.46 0.25
N LEU A 15 14.98 2.18 0.49
CA LEU A 15 14.26 1.04 -0.09
C LEU A 15 12.82 0.94 0.43
N THR A 16 12.59 1.21 1.72
CA THR A 16 11.23 1.24 2.28
C THR A 16 10.40 2.37 1.69
N ILE A 17 10.96 3.57 1.55
CA ILE A 17 10.29 4.72 0.93
C ILE A 17 10.00 4.43 -0.54
N ALA A 18 10.96 3.87 -1.28
CA ALA A 18 10.77 3.48 -2.68
C ALA A 18 9.66 2.44 -2.83
N ARG A 19 9.59 1.42 -1.97
CA ARG A 19 8.51 0.42 -1.93
C ARG A 19 7.15 1.05 -1.65
N ILE A 20 7.08 2.01 -0.73
CA ILE A 20 5.85 2.72 -0.37
C ILE A 20 5.37 3.59 -1.55
N VAL A 21 6.28 4.37 -2.15
CA VAL A 21 5.97 5.25 -3.29
C VAL A 21 5.61 4.46 -4.54
N ALA A 22 6.26 3.32 -4.80
CA ALA A 22 5.90 2.44 -5.91
C ALA A 22 4.49 1.87 -5.76
N ARG A 23 4.11 1.43 -4.55
CA ARG A 23 2.74 0.96 -4.28
C ARG A 23 1.71 2.10 -4.25
N ALA A 24 2.10 3.30 -3.83
CA ALA A 24 1.23 4.49 -3.90
C ALA A 24 1.03 4.97 -5.35
N LYS A 25 2.06 4.92 -6.20
CA LYS A 25 1.93 5.23 -7.64
C LYS A 25 1.07 4.20 -8.37
N ALA A 26 1.13 2.92 -7.98
CA ALA A 26 0.23 1.90 -8.53
C ALA A 26 -1.25 2.21 -8.28
N ARG A 27 -1.58 2.91 -7.18
CA ARG A 27 -2.93 3.42 -6.92
C ARG A 27 -3.30 4.64 -7.74
N ASN A 28 -2.38 5.60 -7.87
CA ASN A 28 -2.64 6.77 -8.71
C ASN A 28 -2.75 6.42 -10.20
N GLY A 29 -2.11 5.35 -10.67
CA GLY A 29 -2.27 4.84 -12.05
C GLY A 29 -3.67 4.27 -12.34
N GLN A 30 -4.39 3.82 -11.31
CA GLN A 30 -5.77 3.32 -11.42
C GLN A 30 -6.79 4.47 -11.29
N ALA A 31 -6.50 5.52 -10.51
CA ALA A 31 -7.32 6.73 -10.47
C ALA A 31 -7.14 7.64 -11.70
N ALA A 32 -5.94 7.68 -12.29
CA ALA A 32 -5.65 8.51 -13.47
C ALA A 32 -6.18 7.92 -14.79
N ASN A 33 -6.53 6.63 -14.83
CA ASN A 33 -7.18 6.02 -16.00
C ASN A 33 -8.68 6.38 -16.11
N ALA A 34 -9.23 7.15 -15.16
CA ALA A 34 -10.63 7.59 -15.22
C ALA A 34 -10.86 8.85 -16.09
N THR A 35 -9.82 9.46 -16.69
CA THR A 35 -9.98 10.76 -17.37
C THR A 35 -9.52 10.82 -18.84
N GLN A 36 -9.25 9.70 -19.52
CA GLN A 36 -8.98 9.74 -20.97
C GLN A 36 -9.88 8.83 -21.81
N LYS A 37 -11.09 9.36 -22.11
CA LYS A 37 -11.73 9.44 -23.46
C LYS A 37 -12.24 8.12 -24.13
N PRO A 38 -13.20 8.14 -25.09
CA PRO A 38 -14.31 9.07 -25.39
C PRO A 38 -15.70 8.42 -25.15
N ARG A 39 -16.74 9.25 -25.24
CA ARG A 39 -18.18 8.94 -25.27
C ARG A 39 -18.51 7.65 -26.05
N GLY A 40 -18.82 6.59 -25.31
CA GLY A 40 -19.22 5.30 -25.87
C GLY A 40 -20.00 4.47 -24.85
N ARG A 41 -21.23 4.91 -24.56
CA ARG A 41 -22.38 4.09 -24.17
C ARG A 41 -22.07 2.80 -23.37
N ALA A 42 -21.83 2.94 -22.07
CA ALA A 42 -22.27 2.00 -21.03
C ALA A 42 -21.95 2.64 -19.68
N ALA A 43 -22.96 2.83 -18.84
CA ALA A 43 -22.75 3.30 -17.48
C ALA A 43 -21.74 2.37 -16.78
N PRO A 44 -20.61 2.87 -16.25
CA PRO A 44 -19.74 2.03 -15.44
C PRO A 44 -20.51 1.79 -14.14
N ARG A 45 -20.90 0.54 -13.94
CA ARG A 45 -21.41 0.06 -12.66
C ARG A 45 -20.46 0.57 -11.57
N PRO A 46 -20.96 1.28 -10.54
CA PRO A 46 -20.09 1.80 -9.50
C PRO A 46 -19.35 0.61 -8.89
N VAL A 47 -18.05 0.54 -9.15
CA VAL A 47 -17.16 -0.35 -8.41
C VAL A 47 -17.33 0.04 -6.94
N PRO A 48 -17.76 -0.88 -6.07
CA PRO A 48 -18.01 -0.53 -4.69
C PRO A 48 -16.72 0.02 -4.10
N ALA A 49 -16.78 1.23 -3.56
CA ALA A 49 -15.66 1.84 -2.85
C ALA A 49 -15.29 0.91 -1.69
N GLU A 50 -14.17 0.20 -1.83
CA GLU A 50 -13.74 -0.75 -0.82
C GLU A 50 -13.33 -0.01 0.45
N GLN A 51 -13.67 -0.57 1.62
CA GLN A 51 -13.30 0.01 2.90
C GLN A 51 -11.77 0.13 2.98
N MET A 52 -11.28 1.35 3.20
CA MET A 52 -9.86 1.59 3.44
C MET A 52 -9.53 1.18 4.87
N VAL A 53 -8.65 0.20 5.01
CA VAL A 53 -8.17 -0.34 6.28
C VAL A 53 -6.71 0.04 6.50
N ARG A 54 -6.29 0.15 7.77
CA ARG A 54 -4.94 0.58 8.15
C ARG A 54 -4.09 -0.63 8.51
N CYS A 55 -2.87 -0.70 7.98
CA CYS A 55 -1.92 -1.75 8.38
C CYS A 55 -1.48 -1.55 9.85
N ALA A 56 -1.61 -2.58 10.69
CA ALA A 56 -1.20 -2.52 12.10
C ALA A 56 0.31 -2.34 12.29
N HIS A 57 1.14 -2.85 11.36
CA HIS A 57 2.60 -2.72 11.44
C HIS A 57 3.12 -1.39 10.85
N CYS A 58 2.64 -1.02 9.66
CA CYS A 58 3.19 0.13 8.92
C CYS A 58 2.34 1.40 9.01
N GLY A 59 1.10 1.31 9.47
CA GLY A 59 0.17 2.43 9.51
C GLY A 59 -0.35 2.90 8.14
N ILE A 60 0.00 2.21 7.04
CA ILE A 60 -0.44 2.56 5.69
C ILE A 60 -1.91 2.21 5.46
N HIS A 61 -2.65 3.08 4.79
CA HIS A 61 -4.03 2.83 4.38
C HIS A 61 -4.06 2.00 3.10
N LEU A 62 -4.92 0.99 3.03
CA LEU A 62 -5.06 0.10 1.88
C LEU A 62 -6.48 -0.45 1.75
N PRO A 63 -6.97 -0.80 0.54
CA PRO A 63 -8.33 -1.29 0.37
C PRO A 63 -8.47 -2.68 0.98
N ARG A 64 -9.62 -2.98 1.57
CA ARG A 64 -9.87 -4.24 2.27
C ARG A 64 -9.56 -5.49 1.47
N SER A 65 -9.68 -5.48 0.14
CA SER A 65 -9.33 -6.59 -0.76
C SER A 65 -7.84 -6.93 -0.78
N GLU A 66 -6.97 -5.93 -0.62
CA GLU A 66 -5.52 -6.09 -0.60
C GLU A 66 -4.97 -6.34 0.83
N ALA A 67 -5.81 -6.19 1.87
CA ALA A 67 -5.38 -6.44 3.24
C ALA A 67 -5.36 -7.93 3.53
N ALA A 68 -4.22 -8.41 4.02
CA ALA A 68 -4.18 -9.66 4.74
C ALA A 68 -4.91 -9.43 6.08
N LEU A 69 -6.02 -10.15 6.31
CA LEU A 69 -6.73 -10.18 7.57
C LEU A 69 -6.37 -11.47 8.31
N ILE A 70 -5.67 -11.35 9.43
CA ILE A 70 -5.13 -12.45 10.25
C ILE A 70 -5.41 -12.10 11.72
N GLY A 71 -6.00 -12.99 12.52
CA GLY A 71 -6.25 -12.69 13.94
C GLY A 71 -6.98 -11.36 14.24
N GLY A 72 -7.83 -10.87 13.32
CA GLY A 72 -8.63 -9.66 13.51
C GLY A 72 -7.95 -8.32 13.19
N ARG A 73 -6.67 -8.30 12.76
CA ARG A 73 -6.03 -7.06 12.26
C ARG A 73 -5.78 -7.11 10.76
N THR A 74 -5.48 -5.95 10.18
CA THR A 74 -5.20 -5.79 8.75
C THR A 74 -3.73 -5.49 8.52
N TRP A 75 -3.11 -6.16 7.54
CA TRP A 75 -1.72 -5.92 7.13
C TRP A 75 -1.58 -5.77 5.61
N CYS A 76 -0.56 -5.03 5.16
CA CYS A 76 -0.29 -4.83 3.74
C CYS A 76 0.49 -5.96 3.06
N SER A 77 0.97 -6.93 3.84
CA SER A 77 1.69 -8.12 3.36
C SER A 77 1.66 -9.21 4.44
N GLN A 78 1.82 -10.47 4.05
CA GLN A 78 1.97 -11.58 5.00
C GLN A 78 3.25 -11.45 5.85
N GLU A 79 4.30 -10.85 5.29
CA GLU A 79 5.54 -10.54 6.04
C GLU A 79 5.25 -9.67 7.26
N HIS A 80 4.44 -8.61 7.09
CA HIS A 80 4.07 -7.75 8.20
C HIS A 80 3.09 -8.41 9.17
N ALA A 81 2.26 -9.33 8.67
CA ALA A 81 1.43 -10.13 9.56
C ALA A 81 2.27 -11.07 10.43
N ARG A 82 3.38 -11.61 9.91
CA ARG A 82 4.35 -12.38 10.71
C ARG A 82 5.16 -11.51 11.67
N LEU A 83 5.57 -10.32 11.26
CA LEU A 83 6.29 -9.37 12.12
C LEU A 83 5.44 -8.84 13.28
N GLY A 84 4.10 -8.89 13.16
CA GLY A 84 3.17 -8.44 14.20
C GLY A 84 2.82 -6.96 14.12
N GLU A 85 2.18 -6.43 15.16
CA GLU A 85 1.93 -4.99 15.31
C GLU A 85 3.20 -4.32 15.82
N LYS A 86 3.63 -3.23 15.18
CA LYS A 86 4.75 -2.45 15.74
C LYS A 86 4.18 -1.63 16.90
N SER A 87 4.75 -1.80 18.10
CA SER A 87 4.54 -0.93 19.25
C SER A 87 5.21 0.42 19.05
#